data_AF-A0A645DSR1-F1
#
_entry.id   AF-A0A645DSR1-F1
#
_cell.length_a   1.000
_cell.length_b   1.000
_cell.length_c   1.000
_cell.angle_alpha   90.00
_cell.angle_beta   90.00
_cell.angle_gamma   90.00
#
_symmetry.space_group_name_H-M   'P 1'
#
loop_
_entity.id
_entity.type
_entity.pdbx_description
1 polymer ?
#
loop_
_entity_poly.entity_id
_entity_poly.type
_entity_poly.pdbx_seq_one_letter_code
_entity_poly.pdbx_strand_id
1 'polypeptide(L)' 'MDQENLRNMYHICGGDYANKMHLLVEYAGRQGDIPDPWYTRDFNATWQAVEAGCRGLLEQLRKNIDGNKQAKSLYRH' A
#
# COMPACT_ATOMS: atom_id res chain seq x y z
N MET A 1 7.90 -0.81 -0.23
CA MET A 1 8.52 0.30 0.53
C MET A 1 9.23 1.20 -0.44
N ASP A 2 10.09 0.60 -1.25
CA ASP A 2 10.80 1.20 -2.36
C ASP A 2 10.60 0.42 -3.66
N GLN A 3 11.10 0.96 -4.78
CA GLN A 3 11.06 0.32 -6.09
C GLN A 3 11.85 -1.00 -6.18
N GLU A 4 12.93 -1.16 -5.42
CA GLU A 4 13.74 -2.39 -5.43
C GLU A 4 12.96 -3.56 -4.84
N ASN A 5 12.29 -3.34 -3.71
CA ASN A 5 11.37 -4.28 -3.09
C ASN A 5 10.28 -4.68 -4.07
N LEU A 6 9.66 -3.70 -4.74
CA LEU A 6 8.60 -3.97 -5.71
C LEU A 6 9.11 -4.84 -6.85
N ARG A 7 10.25 -4.48 -7.47
CA ARG A 7 10.90 -5.29 -8.51
C ARG A 7 11.19 -6.71 -8.03
N ASN A 8 11.72 -6.86 -6.83
CA ASN A 8 12.01 -8.17 -6.24
C ASN A 8 10.73 -8.99 -6.05
N MET A 9 9.63 -8.38 -5.61
CA MET A 9 8.33 -9.05 -5.53
C MET A 9 7.82 -9.50 -6.90
N TYR A 10 7.95 -8.68 -7.94
CA TYR A 10 7.60 -9.08 -9.31
C TYR A 10 8.40 -10.32 -9.75
N HIS A 11 9.68 -10.38 -9.42
CA HIS A 11 10.52 -11.55 -9.71
C HIS A 11 10.13 -12.79 -8.90
N ILE A 12 9.88 -12.64 -7.59
CA ILE A 12 9.55 -13.76 -6.68
C ILE A 12 8.15 -14.33 -6.99
N CYS A 13 7.18 -13.47 -7.25
CA CYS A 13 5.79 -13.87 -7.45
C CYS A 13 5.45 -14.17 -8.93
N GLY A 14 6.38 -13.96 -9.85
CA GLY A 14 6.16 -14.18 -11.28
C GLY A 14 5.25 -13.13 -11.94
N GLY A 15 5.15 -11.93 -11.37
CA GLY A 15 4.33 -10.82 -11.87
C GLY A 15 3.18 -10.42 -10.94
N ASP A 16 2.41 -9.41 -11.37
CA ASP A 16 1.26 -8.87 -10.62
C ASP A 16 -0.05 -8.91 -11.45
N TYR A 17 -0.56 -10.12 -11.66
CA TYR A 17 -1.76 -10.33 -12.49
C TYR A 17 -3.06 -9.80 -11.87
N ALA A 18 -3.07 -9.59 -10.55
CA ALA A 18 -4.23 -9.11 -9.82
C ALA A 18 -4.13 -7.63 -9.45
N ASN A 19 -3.08 -6.94 -9.89
CA ASN A 19 -2.79 -5.54 -9.56
C ASN A 19 -2.87 -5.29 -8.04
N LYS A 20 -2.16 -6.10 -7.28
CA LYS A 20 -2.11 -6.07 -5.80
C LYS A 20 -0.80 -5.53 -5.26
N MET A 21 0.25 -5.42 -6.08
CA MET A 21 1.57 -4.96 -5.65
C MET A 21 1.67 -3.45 -5.84
N HIS A 22 1.79 -2.75 -4.71
CA HIS A 22 1.80 -1.28 -4.65
C HIS A 22 2.88 -0.80 -3.68
N LEU A 23 3.45 0.37 -3.93
CA LEU A 23 4.23 1.05 -2.90
C LEU A 23 3.32 1.57 -1.78
N LEU A 24 3.83 1.56 -0.55
CA LEU A 24 3.05 2.01 0.61
C LEU A 24 2.71 3.52 0.52
N VAL A 25 3.60 4.34 -0.07
CA VAL A 25 3.37 5.79 -0.18
C VAL A 25 2.32 6.16 -1.21
N GLU A 26 2.00 5.27 -2.16
CA GLU A 26 0.93 5.49 -3.13
C GLU A 26 -0.41 5.71 -2.41
N TYR A 27 -0.63 4.98 -1.31
CA TYR A 27 -1.81 5.13 -0.47
C TYR A 27 -1.86 6.48 0.26
N ALA A 28 -0.73 7.16 0.43
CA ALA A 28 -0.65 8.53 0.95
C ALA A 28 -0.79 9.60 -0.15
N GLY A 29 -1.09 9.21 -1.39
CA GLY A 29 -1.17 10.13 -2.53
C GLY A 29 0.19 10.71 -2.94
N ARG A 30 1.29 10.02 -2.60
CA ARG A 30 2.65 10.45 -2.89
C ARG A 30 3.32 9.50 -3.87
N GLN A 31 4.28 10.02 -4.62
CA GLN A 31 5.17 9.22 -5.47
C GLN A 31 6.54 9.07 -4.81
N GLY A 32 7.26 8.01 -5.19
CA GLY A 32 8.62 7.73 -4.73
C GLY A 32 8.68 6.68 -3.63
N ASP A 33 9.82 6.61 -2.96
CA ASP A 33 10.13 5.56 -1.99
C ASP A 33 9.98 6.06 -0.56
N ILE A 34 9.77 5.12 0.37
CA ILE A 34 10.02 5.38 1.79
C ILE A 34 11.54 5.35 2.01
N PRO A 35 12.14 6.41 2.58
CA PRO A 35 13.57 6.43 2.83
C PRO A 35 13.96 5.28 3.76
N ASP A 36 15.04 4.58 3.43
CA ASP A 36 15.58 3.55 4.31
C ASP A 36 16.34 4.23 5.48
N PRO A 37 15.93 4.02 6.74
CA PRO A 37 16.54 4.64 7.90
C PRO A 37 17.96 4.13 8.17
N TRP A 38 18.32 2.95 7.67
CA TRP A 38 19.67 2.40 7.82
C TRP A 38 20.71 3.26 7.10
N TYR A 39 20.35 3.75 5.90
CA TYR A 39 21.24 4.56 5.07
C TYR A 39 21.09 6.06 5.36
N THR A 40 19.85 6.54 5.51
CA THR A 40 19.59 7.98 5.73
C THR A 40 19.88 8.41 7.16
N ARG A 41 19.89 7.46 8.11
CA ARG A 41 19.91 7.72 9.56
C ARG A 41 18.74 8.57 10.06
N ASP A 42 17.73 8.81 9.22
CA ASP A 42 16.52 9.55 9.57
C ASP A 42 15.33 8.60 9.76
N PHE A 43 15.25 8.07 10.98
CA PHE A 43 14.15 7.21 11.39
C PHE A 43 12.83 7.97 11.48
N ASN A 44 12.87 9.27 11.73
CA ASN A 44 11.65 10.07 11.86
C ASN A 44 10.98 10.28 10.49
N ALA A 45 11.75 10.62 9.46
CA ALA A 45 11.24 10.72 8.09
C ALA A 45 10.65 9.38 7.60
N THR A 46 11.34 8.27 7.92
CA THR A 46 10.84 6.92 7.63
C THR A 46 9.51 6.66 8.32
N TRP A 47 9.43 6.92 9.64
CA TRP A 47 8.23 6.70 10.45
C TRP A 47 7.04 7.51 9.93
N GLN A 48 7.23 8.80 9.63
CA GLN A 48 6.18 9.66 9.09
C GLN A 48 5.65 9.15 7.74
N ALA A 49 6.54 8.69 6.86
CA ALA A 49 6.14 8.16 5.55
C ALA A 49 5.36 6.84 5.69
N VAL A 50 5.82 5.94 6.57
CA VAL A 50 5.12 4.67 6.86
C VAL A 50 3.76 4.94 7.48
N GLU A 51 3.67 5.83 8.46
CA GLU A 51 2.41 6.17 9.13
C GLU A 51 1.38 6.72 8.12
N ALA A 52 1.79 7.68 7.28
CA ALA A 52 0.93 8.26 6.26
C ALA A 52 0.40 7.21 5.29
N GLY A 53 1.27 6.31 4.81
CA GLY A 53 0.86 5.22 3.91
C GLY A 53 -0.09 4.22 4.57
N CYS A 54 0.15 3.84 5.82
CA CYS A 54 -0.73 2.96 6.58
C CYS A 54 -2.12 3.56 6.80
N ARG A 55 -2.21 4.87 7.10
CA ARG A 55 -3.49 5.57 7.24
C ARG A 55 -4.28 5.56 5.94
N GLY A 56 -3.64 5.90 4.82
CA GLY A 56 -4.27 5.87 3.51
C GLY A 56 -4.74 4.46 3.10
N LEU A 57 -3.92 3.44 3.35
CA LEU A 57 -4.28 2.05 3.09
C LEU A 57 -5.50 1.62 3.90
N LEU A 58 -5.53 1.95 5.20
CA LEU A 58 -6.66 1.63 6.07
C LEU A 58 -7.96 2.28 5.58
N GLU A 59 -7.92 3.53 5.12
CA GLU A 59 -9.08 4.21 4.55
C GLU A 59 -9.59 3.52 3.27
N GLN A 60 -8.68 3.14 2.37
CA GLN A 60 -9.04 2.41 1.16
C GLN A 60 -9.68 1.05 1.48
N LEU A 61 -9.11 0.30 2.43
CA LEU A 61 -9.64 -1.00 2.83
C LEU A 61 -11.04 -0.88 3.45
N ARG A 62 -11.28 0.14 4.29
CA ARG A 62 -12.61 0.43 4.84
C ARG A 62 -13.64 0.69 3.75
N LYS A 63 -13.32 1.57 2.79
CA LYS A 63 -14.19 1.85 1.63
C LYS A 63 -14.53 0.59 0.84
N ASN A 64 -13.53 -0.27 0.59
CA ASN A 64 -13.72 -1.52 -0.14
C ASN A 64 -14.61 -2.52 0.61
N ILE A 65 -14.41 -2.65 1.93
CA ILE A 65 -15.23 -3.53 2.77
C ILE A 65 -16.68 -3.07 2.79
N ASP A 66 -16.91 -1.76 2.94
CA ASP A 66 -18.26 -1.20 3.02
C ASP A 66 -19.00 -1.35 1.67
N GLY A 67 -18.31 -1.09 0.56
CA GLY A 67 -18.86 -1.35 -0.79
C GLY A 67 -19.22 -2.83 -1.01
N ASN A 68 -18.37 -3.76 -0.56
CA ASN A 68 -18.64 -5.19 -0.68
C ASN A 68 -19.85 -5.64 0.18
N LYS A 69 -20.01 -5.08 1.39
CA LYS A 69 -21.19 -5.33 2.24
C LYS A 69 -22.48 -4.83 1.57
N GLN A 70 -22.46 -3.64 0.97
CA GLN A 70 -23.62 -3.09 0.25
C GLN A 70 -23.98 -3.97 -0.94
N ALA A 71 -23.01 -4.36 -1.76
CA ALA A 71 -23.24 -5.26 -2.89
C ALA A 71 -23.89 -6.58 -2.45
N LYS A 72 -23.35 -7.25 -1.42
CA LYS A 72 -23.91 -8.51 -0.90
C LYS A 72 -25.33 -8.35 -0.32
N SER A 73 -25.66 -7.20 0.25
CA SER A 73 -27.02 -6.93 0.73
C SER A 73 -28.04 -6.81 -0.41
N LEU A 74 -27.63 -6.32 -1.59
CA LEU A 74 -28.52 -6.13 -2.74
C LEU A 74 -28.88 -7.43 -3.47
N TYR A 75 -28.08 -8.50 -3.31
CA TYR A 75 -28.28 -9.79 -3.99
C TYR A 75 -28.89 -10.90 -3.11
N ARG A 76 -29.36 -10.58 -1.89
CA ARG A 76 -30.00 -11.55 -1.00
C ARG A 76 -31.52 -11.57 -1.27
N HIS A 77 -32.00 -12.57 -1.99
CA HIS A 77 -33.42 -12.96 -2.08
C HIS A 77 -33.75 -14.02 -1.04
#